data_AF-A0A961Q230-F1
#
_entry.id   AF-A0A961Q230-F1
#
_cell.length_a   1.000
_cell.length_b   1.000
_cell.length_c   1.000
_cell.angle_alpha   90.00
_cell.angle_beta   90.00
_cell.angle_gamma   90.00
#
_symmetry.space_group_name_H-M   'P 1'
#
loop_
_entity.id
_entity.type
_entity.pdbx_description
1 polymer ?
#
loop_
_entity_poly.entity_id
_entity_poly.type
_entity_poly.pdbx_seq_one_letter_code
_entity_poly.pdbx_strand_id
1 'polypeptide(L)'
;ASIGTNPPNAQVAPAIGKARAKTGTTMEPGTLRAQVFAGYLDARSGKRLAYVAYVNNVSPIESIDQVIRVFTDEGIISAILYELY
;
A
#
# COMPACT_ATOMS: atom_id res chain seq x y z
N ALA A 1 -5.96 4.16 -10.15
CA ALA A 1 -7.07 4.10 -9.18
C ALA A 1 -6.56 4.54 -7.83
N SER A 2 -7.28 5.39 -7.10
CA SER A 2 -6.96 5.72 -5.72
C SER A 2 -7.55 4.65 -4.80
N ILE A 3 -6.68 3.87 -4.16
CA ILE A 3 -7.08 2.80 -3.24
C ILE A 3 -7.68 3.41 -1.97
N GLY A 4 -8.81 2.88 -1.53
CA GLY A 4 -9.48 3.31 -0.30
C GLY A 4 -10.32 4.60 -0.40
N THR A 5 -10.40 5.25 -1.57
CA THR A 5 -11.31 6.41 -1.78
C THR A 5 -12.63 6.04 -2.43
N ASN A 6 -12.65 5.01 -3.29
CA ASN A 6 -13.85 4.51 -3.93
C ASN A 6 -13.72 3.00 -4.25
N PRO A 7 -14.38 2.12 -3.48
CA PRO A 7 -15.17 2.44 -2.29
C PRO A 7 -14.28 2.98 -1.15
N PRO A 8 -14.84 3.78 -0.23
CA PRO A 8 -14.14 4.19 0.97
C PRO A 8 -13.67 2.99 1.81
N ASN A 9 -12.43 3.03 2.31
CA ASN A 9 -11.91 2.05 3.26
C ASN A 9 -11.46 2.74 4.55
N ALA A 10 -12.15 2.47 5.65
CA ALA A 10 -11.87 3.08 6.96
C ALA A 10 -10.47 2.75 7.51
N GLN A 11 -9.89 1.61 7.14
CA GLN A 11 -8.55 1.22 7.57
C GLN A 11 -7.45 1.99 6.83
N VAL A 12 -7.70 2.40 5.59
CA VAL A 12 -6.73 3.16 4.77
C VAL A 12 -6.89 4.66 4.96
N ALA A 13 -8.11 5.12 5.28
CA ALA A 13 -8.49 6.53 5.40
C ALA A 13 -7.48 7.42 6.16
N PRO A 14 -6.89 7.01 7.29
CA PRO A 14 -5.95 7.86 8.04
C PRO A 14 -4.71 8.28 7.25
N ALA A 15 -4.22 7.44 6.33
CA ALA A 15 -3.02 7.71 5.55
C ALA A 15 -3.29 8.40 4.20
N ILE A 16 -4.55 8.58 3.80
CA ILE A 16 -4.90 9.22 2.52
C ILE A 16 -4.38 10.67 2.53
N GLY A 17 -3.58 11.01 1.52
CA GLY A 17 -2.92 12.32 1.39
C GLY A 17 -1.73 12.53 2.32
N LYS A 18 -1.37 11.55 3.17
CA LYS A 18 -0.22 11.58 4.08
C LYS A 18 0.95 10.77 3.54
N ALA A 19 0.67 9.64 2.89
CA ALA A 19 1.66 8.82 2.21
C ALA A 19 1.95 9.36 0.80
N ARG A 20 3.23 9.50 0.46
CA ARG A 20 3.74 9.83 -0.87
C ARG A 20 4.81 8.82 -1.23
N ALA A 21 4.41 7.78 -1.95
CA ALA A 21 5.27 6.67 -2.30
C ALA A 21 5.10 6.28 -3.76
N LYS A 22 6.18 5.74 -4.32
CA LYS A 22 6.19 5.17 -5.65
C LYS A 22 5.91 3.68 -5.55
N THR A 23 5.04 3.20 -6.43
CA THR A 23 4.75 1.78 -6.58
C THR A 23 5.76 1.10 -7.49
N GLY A 24 6.05 -0.16 -7.25
CA GLY A 24 6.79 -1.05 -8.14
C GLY A 24 6.07 -2.38 -8.26
N THR A 25 5.50 -2.67 -9.42
CA THR A 25 4.69 -3.88 -9.65
C THR A 25 5.35 -4.74 -10.71
N THR A 26 5.60 -6.01 -10.41
CA THR A 26 6.12 -7.00 -11.36
C THR A 26 5.25 -8.24 -11.33
N MET A 27 4.69 -8.57 -12.48
CA MET A 27 3.86 -9.77 -12.69
C MET A 27 4.64 -10.83 -13.46
N GLU A 28 4.41 -12.08 -13.09
CA GLU A 28 4.68 -13.28 -13.87
C GLU A 28 3.35 -14.02 -14.08
N PRO A 29 3.24 -14.99 -15.02
CA PRO A 29 1.99 -15.73 -15.23
C PRO A 29 1.44 -16.31 -13.91
N GLY A 30 0.26 -15.84 -13.50
CA GLY A 30 -0.41 -16.26 -12.27
C GLY A 30 0.27 -15.86 -10.96
N THR A 31 1.29 -14.99 -10.98
CA THR A 31 2.05 -14.60 -9.79
C THR A 31 2.36 -13.11 -9.78
N LEU A 32 2.03 -12.43 -8.69
CA LEU A 32 2.55 -11.10 -8.40
C LEU A 32 3.93 -11.29 -7.74
N ARG A 33 4.96 -11.30 -8.58
CA ARG A 33 6.34 -11.55 -8.17
C ARG A 33 6.83 -10.49 -7.18
N ALA A 34 6.50 -9.23 -7.44
CA ALA A 34 6.83 -8.13 -6.54
C ALA A 34 5.76 -7.03 -6.61
N GLN A 35 5.41 -6.52 -5.45
CA GLN A 35 4.64 -5.31 -5.23
C GLN A 35 5.36 -4.50 -4.15
N VAL A 36 5.75 -3.28 -4.51
CA VAL A 36 6.60 -2.43 -3.68
C VAL A 36 5.93 -1.09 -3.49
N PHE A 37 6.00 -0.55 -2.27
CA PHE A 37 5.54 0.79 -1.93
C PHE A 37 6.64 1.52 -1.15
N ALA A 38 7.37 2.40 -1.84
CA ALA A 38 8.56 3.06 -1.31
C ALA A 38 8.40 4.58 -1.32
N GLY A 39 8.60 5.23 -0.17
CA GLY A 39 8.58 6.69 -0.12
C GLY A 39 8.50 7.27 1.28
N TYR A 40 7.75 8.37 1.40
CA TYR A 40 7.64 9.15 2.62
C TYR A 40 6.21 9.18 3.16
N LEU A 41 6.10 9.31 4.47
CA LEU A 41 4.83 9.46 5.20
C LEU A 41 4.94 10.62 6.19
N ASP A 42 4.00 11.55 6.14
CA ASP A 42 3.84 12.56 7.20
C ASP A 42 2.98 11.94 8.31
N ALA A 43 3.60 11.55 9.42
CA ALA A 43 2.96 10.82 10.51
C ALA A 43 2.14 11.73 11.44
N ARG A 44 1.31 11.16 12.32
CA ARG A 44 0.45 11.89 13.26
C ARG A 44 1.22 12.79 14.23
N SER A 45 2.43 12.43 14.69
CA SER A 45 3.27 13.36 15.48
C SER A 45 3.82 14.55 14.71
N GLY A 46 3.64 14.60 13.39
CA GLY A 46 4.26 15.60 12.51
C GLY A 46 5.66 15.23 12.02
N LYS A 47 6.21 14.08 12.43
CA LYS A 47 7.47 13.56 11.88
C LYS A 47 7.26 13.06 10.45
N ARG A 48 8.27 13.28 9.59
CA ARG A 48 8.35 12.66 8.27
C ARG A 48 9.13 11.36 8.35
N LEU A 49 8.47 10.25 8.05
CA LEU A 49 9.09 8.93 7.97
C LEU A 49 9.47 8.63 6.52
N ALA A 50 10.61 7.97 6.32
CA ALA A 50 10.90 7.24 5.10
C ALA A 50 10.62 5.76 5.37
N TYR A 51 9.94 5.07 4.45
CA TYR A 51 9.62 3.66 4.60
C TYR A 51 9.53 2.97 3.25
N VAL A 52 9.69 1.64 3.27
CA VAL A 52 9.51 0.78 2.11
C VAL A 52 8.79 -0.49 2.54
N ALA A 53 7.73 -0.85 1.82
CA ALA A 53 7.09 -2.16 1.90
C ALA A 53 7.45 -2.97 0.65
N TYR A 54 7.88 -4.22 0.84
CA TYR A 54 8.11 -5.20 -0.23
C TYR A 54 7.20 -6.40 0.03
N VAL A 55 6.28 -6.66 -0.90
CA VAL A 55 5.42 -7.84 -0.91
C VAL A 55 5.78 -8.68 -2.13
N ASN A 56 6.31 -9.89 -1.90
CA ASN A 56 6.84 -10.74 -2.97
C ASN A 56 6.10 -12.07 -3.06
N ASN A 57 6.15 -12.66 -4.26
CA ASN A 57 5.70 -14.04 -4.52
C ASN A 57 4.25 -14.32 -4.11
N VAL A 58 3.34 -13.39 -4.36
CA VAL A 58 1.91 -13.62 -4.12
C VAL A 58 1.37 -14.47 -5.26
N SER A 59 0.93 -15.68 -4.93
CA SER A 59 0.44 -16.68 -5.86
C SER A 59 -0.58 -17.58 -5.14
N PRO A 60 -1.64 -18.06 -5.83
CA PRO A 60 -2.02 -17.71 -7.19
C PRO A 60 -2.66 -16.31 -7.28
N ILE A 61 -2.44 -15.63 -8.41
CA ILE A 61 -3.22 -14.46 -8.83
C ILE A 61 -4.16 -14.88 -9.95
N GLU A 62 -5.45 -14.97 -9.62
CA GLU A 62 -6.53 -15.40 -10.50
C GLU A 62 -7.31 -14.20 -11.06
N SER A 63 -7.19 -13.02 -10.45
CA SER A 63 -7.87 -11.81 -10.90
C SER A 63 -7.14 -10.53 -10.49
N ILE A 64 -7.48 -9.42 -11.17
CA ILE A 64 -6.95 -8.09 -10.84
C ILE A 64 -7.35 -7.64 -9.43
N ASP A 65 -8.50 -8.08 -8.91
CA ASP A 65 -8.96 -7.74 -7.57
C ASP A 65 -8.01 -8.25 -6.49
N GLN A 66 -7.37 -9.40 -6.71
CA GLN A 66 -6.38 -9.93 -5.77
C GLN A 66 -5.13 -9.06 -5.73
N VAL A 67 -4.72 -8.47 -6.87
CA VAL A 67 -3.63 -7.48 -6.90
C VAL A 67 -4.04 -6.21 -6.17
N ILE A 68 -5.27 -5.72 -6.39
CA ILE A 68 -5.82 -4.54 -5.70
C ILE A 68 -5.87 -4.73 -4.18
N ARG A 69 -6.12 -5.95 -3.69
CA ARG A 69 -6.04 -6.27 -2.25
C ARG A 69 -4.63 -6.07 -1.70
N VAL A 70 -3.58 -6.47 -2.42
CA VAL A 70 -2.19 -6.21 -1.98
C VAL A 70 -1.90 -4.72 -1.86
N PHE A 71 -2.34 -3.90 -2.83
CA PHE A 71 -2.25 -2.44 -2.70
C PHE A 71 -3.07 -1.90 -1.50
N THR A 72 -4.18 -2.54 -1.16
CA THR A 72 -5.00 -2.18 0.00
C THR A 72 -4.23 -2.46 1.30
N ASP A 73 -3.56 -3.61 1.38
CA ASP A 73 -2.71 -3.96 2.52
C ASP A 73 -1.54 -2.97 2.69
N GLU A 74 -0.90 -2.54 1.60
CA GLU A 74 0.11 -1.46 1.63
C GLU A 74 -0.46 -0.12 2.15
N GLY A 75 -1.71 0.18 1.78
CA GLY A 75 -2.45 1.31 2.33
C GLY A 75 -2.73 1.19 3.83
N ILE A 76 -3.08 -0.02 4.30
CA ILE A 76 -3.30 -0.30 5.73
C ILE A 76 -1.98 -0.17 6.51
N ILE A 77 -0.86 -0.69 5.99
CA ILE A 77 0.46 -0.51 6.60
C ILE A 77 0.79 0.98 6.74
N SER A 78 0.50 1.78 5.71
CA SER A 78 0.69 3.23 5.75
C SER A 78 -0.15 3.90 6.84
N ALA A 79 -1.40 3.46 7.02
CA ALA A 79 -2.27 3.97 8.08
C ALA A 79 -1.80 3.56 9.48
N ILE A 80 -1.32 2.32 9.64
CA ILE A 80 -0.71 1.86 10.90
C ILE A 80 0.51 2.73 11.25
N LEU A 81 1.40 2.97 10.29
CA LEU A 81 2.58 3.83 10.51
C LEU A 81 2.19 5.28 10.81
N TYR A 82 1.13 5.79 10.18
CA TYR A 82 0.61 7.13 10.46
C TYR A 82 0.07 7.24 11.89
N GLU A 83 -0.62 6.21 12.39
CA GLU A 83 -1.20 6.23 13.73
C GLU A 83 -0.16 6.02 14.83
N LEU A 84 0.83 5.14 14.58
CA LEU A 84 1.87 4.80 15.55
C LEU A 84 2.87 5.93 15.80
N TYR A 85 3.09 6.78 14.80
CA TYR A 85 4.09 7.84 14.84
C TYR A 85 3.45 9.18 14.64
#